data_AF-A0A5B9W0X5-F1
#
_entry.id   AF-A0A5B9W0X5-F1
#
_cell.length_a   1.000
_cell.length_b   1.000
_cell.length_c   1.000
_cell.angle_alpha   90.00
_cell.angle_beta   90.00
_cell.angle_gamma   90.00
#
_symmetry.space_group_name_H-M   'P 1'
#
loop_
_entity.id
_entity.type
_entity.pdbx_description
1 polymer ?
#
loop_
_entity_poly.entity_id
_entity_poly.type
_entity_poly.pdbx_seq_one_letter_code
_entity_poly.pdbx_strand_id
1 'polypeptide(L)'
;MSSPSSPEPLRLSSAELFSPQVESYLEEQAVLSRAMPEVVPRPFLIRVLYSSYFYLSLASGLGALVGWMILEPFFDDKEAAREGFQVANLLLFPVVLGSIGLFLGAAEGIMCRNLQRAAISAAVGLGVGFAGGLVALIVASIMFIVVRVMIVNMFPKDVHEDGMPTGMALLMLMMGRASAWAVAAIPAGIGQGIALRERKVALNGLLGGVLGGLLGGIVFDPISVAFTGADGEAWLSRGIGFTIIGLMVGFFVGIVEQWTKTAWLLMKAGPLAGKQFVIFRNPMVLGSSPKADVYLFKDEAIEPRHALIHDRGGRFEIEDMDSADGTYVNGIPVKKQILKAGDQIVLGKTVLEFALREA
;
A
#
# COMPACT_ATOMS: atom_id res chain seq x y z
N MET A 1 -17.86 27.70 -43.02
CA MET A 1 -17.41 27.04 -41.77
C MET A 1 -16.62 28.08 -40.98
N SER A 2 -17.26 28.77 -40.04
CA SER A 2 -16.63 29.74 -39.16
C SER A 2 -15.94 29.03 -37.99
N SER A 3 -14.68 29.40 -37.73
CA SER A 3 -13.87 28.91 -36.62
C SER A 3 -14.44 29.39 -35.27
N PRO A 4 -14.38 28.57 -34.20
CA PRO A 4 -14.78 29.03 -32.87
C PRO A 4 -13.74 30.05 -32.35
N SER A 5 -14.20 31.27 -32.09
CA SER A 5 -13.41 32.33 -31.46
C SER A 5 -12.90 31.86 -30.09
N SER A 6 -11.60 32.02 -29.84
CA SER A 6 -11.01 31.86 -28.52
C SER A 6 -11.73 32.78 -27.53
N PRO A 7 -12.14 32.32 -26.33
CA PRO A 7 -12.75 33.22 -25.35
C PRO A 7 -11.72 34.30 -24.98
N GLU A 8 -12.11 35.57 -25.12
CA GLU A 8 -11.30 36.72 -24.69
C GLU A 8 -10.92 36.56 -23.21
N PRO A 9 -9.66 36.82 -22.83
CA PRO A 9 -9.26 36.76 -21.43
C PRO A 9 -10.03 37.80 -20.62
N LEU A 10 -10.69 37.36 -19.56
CA LEU A 10 -11.47 38.19 -18.66
C LEU A 10 -10.54 39.21 -17.98
N ARG A 11 -10.59 40.47 -18.41
CA ARG A 11 -9.77 41.57 -17.86
C ARG A 11 -10.57 42.29 -16.78
N LEU A 12 -10.32 41.92 -15.52
CA LEU A 12 -10.87 42.64 -14.37
C LEU A 12 -10.11 43.95 -14.17
N SER A 13 -10.82 45.08 -14.22
CA SER A 13 -10.26 46.39 -13.84
C SER A 13 -10.24 46.53 -12.31
N SER A 14 -9.36 47.38 -11.77
CA SER A 14 -9.29 47.66 -10.33
C SER A 14 -10.60 48.23 -9.76
N ALA A 15 -11.41 48.89 -10.60
CA ALA A 15 -12.71 49.41 -10.20
C ALA A 15 -13.78 48.32 -10.08
N GLU A 16 -13.70 47.26 -10.90
CA GLU A 16 -14.65 46.13 -10.85
C GLU A 16 -14.45 45.24 -9.62
N LEU A 17 -13.21 45.17 -9.11
CA LEU A 17 -12.85 44.47 -7.87
C LEU A 17 -13.63 44.96 -6.64
N PHE A 18 -14.06 46.23 -6.63
CA PHE A 18 -14.85 46.84 -5.56
C PHE A 18 -16.25 47.24 -6.05
N SER A 19 -16.75 46.54 -7.07
CA SER A 19 -18.11 46.79 -7.52
C SER A 19 -19.11 46.31 -6.46
N PRO A 20 -20.29 46.97 -6.32
CA PRO A 20 -21.33 46.54 -5.39
C PRO A 20 -21.78 45.10 -5.60
N GLN A 21 -21.67 44.58 -6.83
CA GLN A 21 -21.96 43.20 -7.16
C GLN A 21 -20.93 42.25 -6.54
N VAL A 22 -19.63 42.55 -6.64
CA VAL A 22 -18.58 41.75 -6.01
C VAL A 22 -18.70 41.84 -4.49
N GLU A 23 -18.96 43.03 -3.92
CA GLU A 23 -19.19 43.20 -2.48
C GLU A 23 -20.40 42.37 -2.01
N SER A 24 -21.54 42.44 -2.70
CA SER A 24 -22.72 41.64 -2.35
C SER A 24 -22.45 40.13 -2.40
N TYR A 25 -21.65 39.68 -3.37
CA TYR A 25 -21.27 38.27 -3.50
C TYR A 25 -20.30 37.85 -2.39
N LEU A 26 -19.36 38.72 -2.03
CA LEU A 26 -18.44 38.48 -0.90
C LEU A 26 -19.19 38.48 0.44
N GLU A 27 -20.19 39.35 0.63
CA GLU A 27 -21.06 39.34 1.80
C GLU A 27 -21.88 38.06 1.88
N GLU A 28 -22.50 37.64 0.77
CA GLU A 28 -23.25 36.39 0.69
C GLU A 28 -22.35 35.17 0.97
N GLN A 29 -21.12 35.16 0.43
CA GLN A 29 -20.11 34.14 0.76
C GLN A 29 -19.65 34.19 2.21
N ALA A 30 -19.46 35.38 2.79
CA ALA A 30 -19.04 35.55 4.18
C ALA A 30 -20.11 35.02 5.14
N VAL A 31 -21.39 35.25 4.83
CA VAL A 31 -22.54 34.70 5.59
C VAL A 31 -22.57 33.18 5.51
N LEU A 32 -22.28 32.60 4.34
CA LEU A 32 -22.23 31.15 4.15
C LEU A 32 -20.91 30.52 4.63
N SER A 33 -19.91 31.33 4.96
CA SER A 33 -18.59 30.82 5.31
C SER A 33 -18.61 30.11 6.65
N ARG A 34 -17.87 29.01 6.73
CA ARG A 34 -17.77 28.20 7.94
C ARG A 34 -16.44 28.40 8.62
N ALA A 35 -16.48 28.63 9.94
CA ALA A 35 -15.27 28.64 10.74
C ALA A 35 -14.55 27.29 10.62
N MET A 36 -13.28 27.33 10.23
CA MET A 36 -12.45 26.14 10.11
C MET A 36 -12.09 25.65 11.50
N PRO A 37 -12.36 24.37 11.83
CA PRO A 37 -12.04 23.85 13.15
C PRO A 37 -10.53 23.84 13.37
N GLU A 38 -10.11 24.11 14.61
CA GLU A 38 -8.70 24.15 14.97
C GLU A 38 -8.05 22.77 14.81
N VAL A 39 -6.96 22.73 14.04
CA VAL A 39 -6.24 21.51 13.73
C VAL A 39 -5.15 21.27 14.77
N VAL A 40 -5.44 20.40 15.75
CA VAL A 40 -4.44 20.04 16.76
C VAL A 40 -3.37 19.11 16.14
N PRO A 41 -2.07 19.49 16.19
CA PRO A 41 -1.01 18.64 15.66
C PRO A 41 -0.94 17.32 16.43
N ARG A 42 -1.06 16.20 15.73
CA ARG A 42 -1.05 14.88 16.38
C ARG A 42 0.35 14.42 16.79
N PRO A 43 0.46 13.64 17.88
CA PRO A 43 1.70 13.01 18.34
C PRO A 43 2.40 12.21 17.24
N PHE A 44 3.73 12.18 17.28
CA PHE A 44 4.57 11.44 16.34
C PHE A 44 4.15 9.98 16.19
N LEU A 45 3.84 9.31 17.30
CA LEU A 45 3.44 7.90 17.33
C LEU A 45 2.21 7.62 16.46
N ILE A 46 1.19 8.49 16.50
CA ILE A 46 -0.01 8.33 15.68
C ILE A 46 0.32 8.49 14.19
N ARG A 47 1.25 9.37 13.83
CA ARG A 47 1.69 9.55 12.43
C ARG A 47 2.39 8.30 11.92
N VAL A 48 3.20 7.66 12.75
CA VAL A 48 3.86 6.38 12.41
C VAL A 48 2.81 5.27 12.27
N LEU A 49 1.85 5.16 13.18
CA LEU A 49 0.79 4.14 13.08
C LEU A 49 -0.04 4.25 11.79
N TYR A 50 -0.29 5.47 11.31
CA TYR A 50 -1.03 5.72 10.06
C TYR A 50 -0.16 5.77 8.81
N SER A 51 1.16 5.60 8.93
CA SER A 51 2.03 5.56 7.76
C SER A 51 1.88 4.22 7.04
N SER A 52 1.79 4.28 5.71
CA SER A 52 1.63 3.09 4.85
C SER A 52 2.73 2.06 5.12
N TYR A 53 3.99 2.49 5.17
CA TYR A 53 5.12 1.61 5.42
C TYR A 53 5.06 0.88 6.77
N PHE A 54 4.44 1.45 7.80
CA PHE A 54 4.36 0.80 9.11
C PHE A 54 3.25 -0.26 9.15
N TYR A 55 2.00 0.12 8.86
CA TYR A 55 0.89 -0.83 9.00
C TYR A 55 0.91 -1.91 7.91
N LEU A 56 1.40 -1.62 6.70
CA LEU A 56 1.57 -2.64 5.65
C LEU A 56 2.68 -3.62 6.03
N SER A 57 3.80 -3.14 6.59
CA SER A 57 4.87 -4.00 7.10
C SER A 57 4.32 -4.97 8.16
N LEU A 58 3.65 -4.45 9.20
CA LEU A 58 3.08 -5.27 10.26
C LEU A 58 2.05 -6.28 9.72
N ALA A 59 1.16 -5.86 8.82
CA ALA A 59 0.18 -6.74 8.22
C ALA A 59 0.84 -7.89 7.44
N SER A 60 1.79 -7.60 6.56
CA SER A 60 2.50 -8.62 5.79
C SER A 60 3.35 -9.54 6.67
N GLY A 61 4.00 -9.01 7.71
CA GLY A 61 4.75 -9.81 8.69
C GLY A 61 3.84 -10.79 9.43
N LEU A 62 2.68 -10.33 9.92
CA LEU A 62 1.67 -11.19 10.56
C LEU A 62 1.12 -12.22 9.57
N GLY A 63 0.85 -11.83 8.33
CA GLY A 63 0.40 -12.75 7.28
C GLY A 63 1.41 -13.86 7.00
N ALA A 64 2.71 -13.52 6.91
CA ALA A 64 3.76 -14.51 6.72
C ALA A 64 3.87 -15.47 7.91
N LEU A 65 3.84 -14.94 9.14
CA LEU A 65 3.88 -15.73 10.37
C LEU A 65 2.69 -16.69 10.45
N VAL A 66 1.47 -16.21 10.17
CA VAL A 66 0.26 -17.04 10.16
C VAL A 66 0.34 -18.12 9.09
N GLY A 67 0.77 -17.77 7.87
CA GLY A 67 0.91 -18.75 6.79
C GLY A 67 1.91 -19.86 7.14
N TRP A 68 3.01 -19.51 7.80
CA TRP A 68 3.97 -20.47 8.33
C TRP A 68 3.38 -21.33 9.46
N MET A 69 2.74 -20.72 10.48
CA MET A 69 2.14 -21.44 11.61
C MET A 69 1.06 -22.45 11.19
N ILE A 70 0.32 -22.17 10.11
CA ILE A 70 -0.69 -23.10 9.59
C ILE A 70 -0.06 -24.41 9.12
N LEU A 71 1.15 -24.36 8.55
CA LEU A 71 1.79 -25.53 7.95
C LEU A 71 2.86 -26.18 8.82
N GLU A 72 3.50 -25.44 9.71
CA GLU A 72 4.58 -25.95 10.58
C GLU A 72 4.23 -27.27 11.31
N PRO A 73 3.01 -27.46 11.87
CA PRO A 73 2.65 -28.73 12.53
C PRO A 73 2.66 -29.97 11.63
N PHE A 74 2.71 -29.77 10.29
CA PHE A 74 2.73 -30.83 9.29
C PHE A 74 4.14 -31.09 8.72
N PHE A 75 5.16 -30.39 9.22
CA PHE A 75 6.55 -30.66 8.90
C PHE A 75 7.12 -31.74 9.82
N ASP A 76 7.74 -32.74 9.22
CA ASP A 76 8.65 -33.64 9.94
C ASP A 76 10.07 -33.39 9.42
N ASP A 77 10.83 -32.61 10.19
CA ASP A 77 12.21 -32.25 9.86
C ASP A 77 13.15 -33.48 9.88
N LYS A 78 12.75 -34.60 10.53
CA LYS A 78 13.52 -35.86 10.57
C LYS A 78 13.20 -36.76 9.39
N GLU A 79 11.97 -36.73 8.87
CA GLU A 79 11.54 -37.47 7.67
C GLU A 79 11.83 -36.72 6.37
N ALA A 80 11.93 -35.38 6.39
CA ALA A 80 12.28 -34.57 5.23
C ALA A 80 13.69 -34.90 4.66
N ALA A 81 14.58 -35.45 5.50
CA ALA A 81 15.89 -35.95 5.09
C ALA A 81 15.83 -37.30 4.34
N ARG A 82 14.69 -37.99 4.33
CA ARG A 82 14.48 -39.31 3.71
C ARG A 82 13.46 -39.24 2.57
N GLU A 83 13.83 -38.59 1.46
CA GLU A 83 13.18 -38.66 0.12
C GLU A 83 11.64 -38.80 0.04
N GLY A 84 10.89 -38.32 1.03
CA GLY A 84 9.44 -38.42 1.09
C GLY A 84 8.79 -37.20 0.46
N PHE A 85 7.86 -37.39 -0.48
CA PHE A 85 7.01 -36.32 -0.99
C PHE A 85 6.07 -35.82 0.14
N GLN A 86 6.48 -34.77 0.83
CA GLN A 86 5.63 -34.09 1.82
C GLN A 86 4.85 -32.97 1.14
N VAL A 87 3.52 -33.09 1.13
CA VAL A 87 2.61 -32.05 0.60
C VAL A 87 2.84 -30.70 1.31
N ALA A 88 3.25 -30.72 2.59
CA ALA A 88 3.59 -29.53 3.35
C ALA A 88 4.73 -28.71 2.71
N ASN A 89 5.77 -29.36 2.17
CA ASN A 89 6.87 -28.70 1.46
C ASN A 89 6.38 -27.98 0.19
N LEU A 90 5.48 -28.63 -0.56
CA LEU A 90 4.89 -28.05 -1.78
C LEU A 90 3.99 -26.85 -1.45
N LEU A 91 3.23 -26.93 -0.36
CA LEU A 91 2.24 -25.92 0.02
C LEU A 91 2.81 -24.75 0.83
N LEU A 92 4.02 -24.88 1.40
CA LEU A 92 4.62 -23.83 2.23
C LEU A 92 4.64 -22.46 1.54
N PHE A 93 5.23 -22.39 0.34
CA PHE A 93 5.34 -21.14 -0.40
C PHE A 93 3.97 -20.56 -0.81
N PRO A 94 3.06 -21.34 -1.45
CA PRO A 94 1.71 -20.87 -1.75
C PRO A 94 0.94 -20.36 -0.54
N VAL A 95 0.98 -21.06 0.60
CA VAL A 95 0.23 -20.68 1.80
C VAL A 95 0.83 -19.44 2.46
N VAL A 96 2.16 -19.34 2.56
CA VAL A 96 2.83 -18.14 3.10
C VAL A 96 2.54 -16.93 2.22
N LEU A 97 2.75 -17.03 0.91
CA LEU A 97 2.52 -15.91 -0.01
C LEU A 97 1.04 -15.53 -0.13
N GLY A 98 0.14 -16.52 -0.12
CA GLY A 98 -1.29 -16.30 -0.02
C GLY A 98 -1.67 -15.56 1.27
N SER A 99 -1.09 -15.95 2.40
CA SER A 99 -1.35 -15.30 3.70
C SER A 99 -0.78 -13.88 3.76
N ILE A 100 0.41 -13.64 3.20
CA ILE A 100 0.96 -12.28 3.02
C ILE A 100 -0.01 -11.45 2.16
N GLY A 101 -0.45 -11.97 1.01
CA GLY A 101 -1.38 -11.30 0.12
C GLY A 101 -2.73 -10.99 0.78
N LEU A 102 -3.25 -11.91 1.59
CA LEU A 102 -4.48 -11.73 2.38
C LEU A 102 -4.35 -10.54 3.33
N PHE A 103 -3.32 -10.54 4.16
CA PHE A 103 -3.15 -9.50 5.19
C PHE A 103 -2.78 -8.16 4.56
N LEU A 104 -1.89 -8.15 3.57
CA LEU A 104 -1.50 -6.95 2.83
C LEU A 104 -2.72 -6.32 2.14
N GLY A 105 -3.53 -7.13 1.46
CA GLY A 105 -4.78 -6.68 0.82
C GLY A 105 -5.82 -6.17 1.82
N ALA A 106 -5.94 -6.80 2.99
CA ALA A 106 -6.88 -6.38 4.03
C ALA A 106 -6.49 -5.05 4.69
N ALA A 107 -5.18 -4.77 4.80
CA ALA A 107 -4.63 -3.75 5.67
C ALA A 107 -5.21 -2.35 5.44
N GLU A 108 -5.28 -1.90 4.18
CA GLU A 108 -5.79 -0.56 3.86
C GLU A 108 -7.28 -0.42 4.20
N GLY A 109 -8.08 -1.46 3.89
CA GLY A 109 -9.51 -1.48 4.23
C GLY A 109 -9.74 -1.44 5.74
N ILE A 110 -8.96 -2.20 6.52
CA ILE A 110 -9.02 -2.20 7.99
C ILE A 110 -8.66 -0.80 8.54
N MET A 111 -7.58 -0.21 8.04
CA MET A 111 -7.13 1.12 8.50
C MET A 111 -8.12 2.23 8.16
N CYS A 112 -8.78 2.12 7.01
CA CYS A 112 -9.84 3.05 6.60
C CYS A 112 -11.22 2.69 7.16
N ARG A 113 -11.33 1.72 8.07
CA ARG A 113 -12.59 1.22 8.66
C ARG A 113 -13.63 0.79 7.62
N ASN A 114 -13.17 0.37 6.45
CA ASN A 114 -13.99 -0.14 5.35
C ASN A 114 -13.82 -1.67 5.26
N LEU A 115 -14.65 -2.40 6.00
CA LEU A 115 -14.58 -3.87 6.10
C LEU A 115 -14.91 -4.56 4.77
N GLN A 116 -15.80 -3.97 3.96
CA GLN A 116 -16.12 -4.53 2.64
C GLN A 116 -14.91 -4.47 1.71
N ARG A 117 -14.23 -3.31 1.64
CA ARG A 117 -12.99 -3.15 0.87
C ARG A 117 -11.89 -4.06 1.41
N ALA A 118 -11.76 -4.19 2.74
CA ALA A 118 -10.81 -5.09 3.37
C ALA A 118 -11.05 -6.54 2.93
N ALA A 119 -12.29 -7.04 3.03
CA ALA A 119 -12.63 -8.41 2.71
C ALA A 119 -12.39 -8.76 1.23
N ILE A 120 -12.80 -7.89 0.30
CA ILE A 120 -12.59 -8.10 -1.13
C ILE A 120 -11.10 -8.12 -1.47
N SER A 121 -10.35 -7.14 -0.95
CA SER A 121 -8.91 -7.02 -1.21
C SER A 121 -8.12 -8.16 -0.58
N ALA A 122 -8.54 -8.62 0.60
CA ALA A 122 -7.98 -9.80 1.27
C ALA A 122 -8.22 -11.08 0.46
N ALA A 123 -9.43 -11.29 -0.05
CA ALA A 123 -9.78 -12.48 -0.83
C ALA A 123 -9.01 -12.53 -2.16
N VAL A 124 -8.93 -11.39 -2.87
CA VAL A 124 -8.13 -11.29 -4.10
C VAL A 124 -6.64 -11.47 -3.79
N GLY A 125 -6.14 -10.81 -2.74
CA GLY A 125 -4.75 -10.95 -2.29
C GLY A 125 -4.38 -12.38 -1.94
N LEU A 126 -5.26 -13.11 -1.24
CA LEU A 126 -5.11 -14.52 -0.94
C LEU A 126 -5.01 -15.36 -2.23
N GLY A 127 -5.97 -15.19 -3.14
CA GLY A 127 -6.02 -15.96 -4.38
C GLY A 127 -4.82 -15.71 -5.29
N VAL A 128 -4.46 -14.44 -5.49
CA VAL A 128 -3.30 -14.05 -6.31
C VAL A 128 -2.00 -14.50 -5.64
N GLY A 129 -1.85 -14.31 -4.33
CA GLY A 129 -0.68 -14.74 -3.57
C GLY A 129 -0.49 -16.25 -3.60
N PHE A 130 -1.56 -17.03 -3.42
CA PHE A 130 -1.51 -18.49 -3.44
C PHE A 130 -1.20 -19.04 -4.83
N ALA A 131 -1.96 -18.63 -5.86
CA ALA A 131 -1.74 -19.09 -7.23
C ALA A 131 -0.37 -18.63 -7.75
N GLY A 132 0.01 -17.39 -7.46
CA GLY A 132 1.33 -16.87 -7.79
C GLY A 132 2.45 -17.57 -7.03
N GLY A 133 2.21 -18.00 -5.79
CA GLY A 133 3.17 -18.78 -5.01
C GLY A 133 3.44 -20.17 -5.60
N LEU A 134 2.44 -20.82 -6.19
CA LEU A 134 2.63 -22.08 -6.93
C LEU A 134 3.53 -21.89 -8.15
N VAL A 135 3.31 -20.81 -8.92
CA VAL A 135 4.15 -20.49 -10.08
C VAL A 135 5.56 -20.08 -9.65
N ALA A 136 5.65 -19.25 -8.61
CA ALA A 136 6.92 -18.78 -8.05
C ALA A 136 7.78 -19.94 -7.53
N LEU A 137 7.17 -20.99 -6.98
CA LEU A 137 7.90 -22.18 -6.54
C LEU A 137 8.70 -22.82 -7.67
N ILE A 138 8.11 -22.94 -8.87
CA ILE A 138 8.79 -23.50 -10.04
C ILE A 138 9.97 -22.63 -10.44
N VAL A 139 9.73 -21.31 -10.55
CA VAL A 139 10.77 -20.35 -10.94
C VAL A 139 11.90 -20.31 -9.91
N ALA A 140 11.58 -20.22 -8.62
CA ALA A 140 12.54 -20.23 -7.53
C ALA A 140 13.37 -21.52 -7.54
N SER A 141 12.74 -22.68 -7.74
CA SER A 141 13.43 -23.98 -7.80
C SER A 141 14.47 -24.02 -8.91
N ILE A 142 14.12 -23.54 -10.11
CA ILE A 142 15.04 -23.45 -11.24
C ILE A 142 16.21 -22.51 -10.90
N MET A 143 15.92 -21.34 -10.32
CA MET A 143 16.96 -20.38 -9.94
C MET A 143 17.93 -20.97 -8.91
N PHE A 144 17.41 -21.69 -7.91
CA PHE A 144 18.25 -22.36 -6.91
C PHE A 144 19.14 -23.45 -7.51
N ILE A 145 18.61 -24.26 -8.43
CA ILE A 145 19.40 -25.28 -9.12
C ILE A 145 20.55 -24.63 -9.89
N VAL A 146 20.25 -23.60 -10.69
CA VAL A 146 21.27 -22.88 -11.48
C VAL A 146 22.36 -22.29 -10.58
N VAL A 147 21.96 -21.60 -9.50
CA VAL A 147 22.91 -20.98 -8.56
C VAL A 147 23.77 -22.04 -7.86
N ARG A 148 23.17 -23.16 -7.41
CA ARG A 148 23.94 -24.25 -6.80
C ARG A 148 24.94 -24.87 -7.77
N VAL A 149 24.55 -25.11 -9.02
CA VAL A 149 25.45 -25.61 -10.06
C VAL A 149 26.61 -24.64 -10.31
N MET A 150 26.34 -23.33 -10.36
CA MET A 150 27.39 -22.32 -10.49
C MET A 150 28.35 -22.32 -9.29
N ILE A 151 27.82 -22.39 -8.07
CA ILE A 151 28.61 -22.41 -6.84
C ILE A 151 29.57 -23.59 -6.82
N VAL A 152 29.08 -24.80 -7.09
CA VAL A 152 29.91 -26.03 -7.07
C VAL A 152 31.03 -25.95 -8.10
N ASN A 153 30.77 -25.38 -9.27
CA ASN A 153 31.77 -25.27 -10.34
C ASN A 153 32.78 -24.14 -10.10
N MET A 154 32.37 -23.01 -9.51
CA MET A 154 33.24 -21.84 -9.33
C MET A 154 34.00 -21.87 -8.01
N PHE A 155 33.43 -22.45 -6.96
CA PHE A 155 33.97 -22.46 -5.60
C PHE A 155 34.00 -23.88 -4.99
N PRO A 156 34.64 -24.86 -5.64
CA PRO A 156 34.59 -26.25 -5.21
C PRO A 156 35.18 -26.49 -3.80
N LYS A 157 36.04 -25.59 -3.30
CA LYS A 157 36.65 -25.68 -1.97
C LYS A 157 35.79 -25.08 -0.85
N ASP A 158 34.82 -24.24 -1.20
CA ASP A 158 33.97 -23.52 -0.24
C ASP A 158 32.65 -24.26 0.02
N VAL A 159 32.39 -25.36 -0.71
CA VAL A 159 31.23 -26.25 -0.57
C VAL A 159 31.63 -27.45 0.27
N HIS A 160 30.97 -27.62 1.41
CA HIS A 160 31.17 -28.74 2.33
C HIS A 160 30.05 -29.76 2.10
N GLU A 161 30.33 -31.06 2.15
CA GLU A 161 29.39 -32.13 1.74
C GLU A 161 28.01 -32.04 2.40
N ASP A 162 27.92 -31.61 3.67
CA ASP A 162 26.67 -31.44 4.43
C ASP A 162 26.49 -30.02 5.01
N GLY A 163 27.26 -29.05 4.51
CA GLY A 163 27.35 -27.71 5.10
C GLY A 163 26.82 -26.59 4.22
N MET A 164 26.41 -25.49 4.86
CA MET A 164 26.22 -24.22 4.16
C MET A 164 27.54 -23.80 3.48
N PRO A 165 27.50 -23.31 2.23
CA PRO A 165 28.69 -22.75 1.59
C PRO A 165 29.26 -21.60 2.43
N THR A 166 30.55 -21.34 2.31
CA THR A 166 31.23 -20.25 3.05
C THR A 166 31.80 -19.20 2.08
N GLY A 167 32.25 -18.07 2.63
CA GLY A 167 32.92 -17.01 1.85
C GLY A 167 32.08 -16.51 0.66
N MET A 168 32.69 -16.47 -0.53
CA MET A 168 32.05 -15.97 -1.74
C MET A 168 30.91 -16.88 -2.24
N ALA A 169 31.01 -18.19 -2.00
CA ALA A 169 29.96 -19.14 -2.33
C ALA A 169 28.68 -18.87 -1.53
N LEU A 170 28.80 -18.50 -0.24
CA LEU A 170 27.67 -18.09 0.58
C LEU A 170 27.00 -16.83 0.03
N LEU A 171 27.79 -15.82 -0.36
CA LEU A 171 27.25 -14.59 -0.93
C LEU A 171 26.48 -14.88 -2.23
N MET A 172 27.01 -15.76 -3.09
CA MET A 172 26.32 -16.15 -4.32
C MET A 172 25.00 -16.89 -4.03
N LEU A 173 24.97 -17.74 -3.00
CA LEU A 173 23.74 -18.40 -2.55
C LEU A 173 22.71 -17.37 -2.06
N MET A 174 23.15 -16.40 -1.24
CA MET A 174 22.31 -15.32 -0.73
C MET A 174 21.71 -14.49 -1.87
N MET A 175 22.50 -14.15 -2.89
CA MET A 175 22.01 -13.41 -4.06
C MET A 175 21.00 -14.23 -4.87
N GLY A 176 21.25 -15.55 -5.02
CA GLY A 176 20.30 -16.47 -5.65
C GLY A 176 18.96 -16.53 -4.90
N ARG A 177 19.02 -16.68 -3.57
CA ARG A 177 17.85 -16.67 -2.69
C ARG A 177 17.10 -15.35 -2.73
N ALA A 178 17.81 -14.23 -2.66
CA ALA A 178 17.24 -12.89 -2.78
C ALA A 178 16.48 -12.71 -4.10
N SER A 179 17.07 -13.16 -5.21
CA SER A 179 16.45 -13.08 -6.53
C SER A 179 15.20 -13.96 -6.63
N ALA A 180 15.21 -15.16 -6.05
CA ALA A 180 14.04 -16.03 -5.98
C ALA A 180 12.90 -15.40 -5.17
N TRP A 181 13.20 -14.81 -4.00
CA TRP A 181 12.22 -14.11 -3.18
C TRP A 181 11.68 -12.84 -3.84
N ALA A 182 12.51 -12.13 -4.60
CA ALA A 182 12.07 -10.97 -5.37
C ALA A 182 10.99 -11.34 -6.39
N VAL A 183 11.16 -12.46 -7.11
CA VAL A 183 10.14 -12.97 -8.04
C VAL A 183 8.91 -13.48 -7.27
N ALA A 184 9.13 -14.22 -6.18
CA ALA A 184 8.07 -14.83 -5.41
C ALA A 184 7.14 -13.81 -4.72
N ALA A 185 7.64 -12.62 -4.40
CA ALA A 185 6.87 -11.55 -3.77
C ALA A 185 5.99 -10.75 -4.75
N ILE A 186 6.21 -10.86 -6.07
CA ILE A 186 5.42 -10.13 -7.09
C ILE A 186 3.91 -10.35 -6.94
N PRO A 187 3.40 -11.60 -6.85
CA PRO A 187 1.96 -11.86 -6.75
C PRO A 187 1.33 -11.24 -5.51
N ALA A 188 2.01 -11.36 -4.36
CA ALA A 188 1.55 -10.75 -3.11
C ALA A 188 1.45 -9.22 -3.23
N GLY A 189 2.43 -8.58 -3.88
CA GLY A 189 2.44 -7.14 -4.12
C GLY A 189 1.33 -6.65 -5.07
N ILE A 190 1.12 -7.32 -6.21
CA ILE A 190 0.12 -6.88 -7.20
C ILE A 190 -1.33 -7.13 -6.78
N GLY A 191 -1.57 -8.04 -5.83
CA GLY A 191 -2.90 -8.48 -5.42
C GLY A 191 -3.84 -7.31 -5.03
N GLN A 192 -3.33 -6.33 -4.27
CA GLN A 192 -4.09 -5.14 -3.90
C GLN A 192 -4.48 -4.28 -5.11
N GLY A 193 -3.55 -4.08 -6.05
CA GLY A 193 -3.82 -3.32 -7.27
C GLY A 193 -4.83 -4.00 -8.19
N ILE A 194 -4.81 -5.34 -8.26
CA ILE A 194 -5.82 -6.13 -8.99
C ILE A 194 -7.19 -5.99 -8.33
N ALA A 195 -7.26 -6.08 -6.99
CA ALA A 195 -8.50 -5.93 -6.24
C ALA A 195 -9.13 -4.54 -6.45
N LEU A 196 -8.29 -3.51 -6.44
CA LEU A 196 -8.71 -2.13 -6.67
C LEU A 196 -8.84 -1.80 -8.16
N ARG A 197 -8.50 -2.68 -9.09
CA ARG A 197 -8.50 -2.41 -10.54
C ARG A 197 -7.68 -1.17 -10.93
N GLU A 198 -6.62 -0.88 -10.18
CA GLU A 198 -5.79 0.32 -10.37
C GLU A 198 -4.35 -0.03 -10.73
N ARG A 199 -3.93 0.40 -11.92
CA ARG A 199 -2.60 0.07 -12.47
C ARG A 199 -1.47 0.67 -11.64
N LYS A 200 -1.63 1.91 -11.16
CA LYS A 200 -0.61 2.57 -10.32
C LYS A 200 -0.40 1.83 -9.01
N VAL A 201 -1.50 1.38 -8.38
CA VAL A 201 -1.44 0.60 -7.14
C VAL A 201 -0.79 -0.77 -7.39
N ALA A 202 -1.14 -1.44 -8.49
CA ALA A 202 -0.53 -2.72 -8.86
C ALA A 202 0.99 -2.57 -9.11
N LEU A 203 1.41 -1.51 -9.80
CA LEU A 203 2.83 -1.25 -10.07
C LEU A 203 3.61 -0.93 -8.79
N ASN A 204 3.04 -0.11 -7.90
CA ASN A 204 3.64 0.18 -6.59
C ASN A 204 3.82 -1.09 -5.77
N GLY A 205 2.78 -1.92 -5.73
CA GLY A 205 2.80 -3.22 -5.07
C GLY A 205 3.84 -4.16 -5.66
N LEU A 206 3.96 -4.23 -6.99
CA LEU A 206 5.00 -5.01 -7.68
C LEU A 206 6.40 -4.57 -7.27
N LEU A 207 6.70 -3.26 -7.41
CA LEU A 207 8.02 -2.72 -7.10
C LEU A 207 8.38 -2.93 -5.63
N GLY A 208 7.43 -2.66 -4.73
CA GLY A 208 7.61 -2.89 -3.30
C GLY A 208 7.80 -4.37 -2.96
N GLY A 209 7.04 -5.25 -3.58
CA GLY A 209 7.17 -6.71 -3.44
C GLY A 209 8.54 -7.19 -3.87
N VAL A 210 9.02 -6.78 -5.05
CA VAL A 210 10.36 -7.14 -5.56
C VAL A 210 11.47 -6.67 -4.62
N LEU A 211 11.44 -5.40 -4.18
CA LEU A 211 12.44 -4.84 -3.28
C LEU A 211 12.43 -5.53 -1.91
N GLY A 212 11.24 -5.74 -1.35
CA GLY A 212 11.08 -6.40 -0.05
C GLY A 212 11.46 -7.88 -0.09
N GLY A 213 11.13 -8.58 -1.18
CA GLY A 213 11.55 -9.97 -1.41
C GLY A 213 13.06 -10.09 -1.56
N LEU A 214 13.69 -9.19 -2.33
CA LEU A 214 15.14 -9.15 -2.49
C LEU A 214 15.84 -8.97 -1.14
N LEU A 215 15.48 -7.92 -0.39
CA LEU A 215 16.13 -7.63 0.89
C LEU A 215 15.79 -8.64 1.98
N GLY A 216 14.56 -9.15 2.01
CA GLY A 216 14.14 -10.23 2.90
C GLY A 216 14.90 -11.55 2.61
N GLY A 217 15.17 -11.84 1.34
CA GLY A 217 15.94 -13.03 0.95
C GLY A 217 17.42 -12.95 1.31
N ILE A 218 18.03 -11.75 1.25
CA ILE A 218 19.44 -11.53 1.67
C ILE A 218 19.63 -11.87 3.15
N VAL A 219 18.70 -11.46 4.01
CA VAL A 219 18.84 -11.65 5.46
C VAL A 219 18.48 -13.06 5.92
N PHE A 220 17.83 -13.85 5.07
CA PHE A 220 17.36 -15.20 5.41
C PHE A 220 18.49 -16.18 5.77
N ASP A 221 19.56 -16.23 4.97
CA ASP A 221 20.68 -17.14 5.22
C ASP A 221 21.42 -16.84 6.55
N PRO A 222 21.77 -15.58 6.89
CA PRO A 222 22.29 -15.23 8.21
C PRO A 222 21.39 -15.65 9.38
N ILE A 223 20.07 -15.49 9.23
CA ILE A 223 19.10 -15.94 10.25
C ILE A 223 19.17 -17.46 10.39
N SER A 224 19.21 -18.18 9.27
CA SER A 224 19.35 -19.63 9.27
C SER A 224 20.61 -20.08 10.01
N VAL A 225 21.75 -19.43 9.78
CA VAL A 225 23.01 -19.76 10.45
C VAL A 225 22.96 -19.43 11.95
N ALA A 226 22.32 -18.33 12.34
CA ALA A 226 22.27 -17.88 13.73
C ALA A 226 21.26 -18.65 14.61
N PHE A 227 20.18 -19.17 14.01
CA PHE A 227 19.02 -19.68 14.77
C PHE A 227 18.65 -21.14 14.47
N THR A 228 19.39 -21.86 13.62
CA THR A 228 19.18 -23.31 13.47
C THR A 228 19.80 -24.02 14.67
N GLY A 229 19.00 -24.80 15.41
CA GLY A 229 19.43 -25.46 16.63
C GLY A 229 20.48 -26.54 16.40
N ALA A 230 21.29 -26.86 17.43
CA ALA A 230 22.28 -27.94 17.37
C ALA A 230 21.64 -29.33 17.11
N ASP A 231 20.34 -29.47 17.38
CA ASP A 231 19.55 -30.68 17.17
C ASP A 231 19.04 -30.84 15.72
N GLY A 232 19.34 -29.88 14.83
CA GLY A 232 18.91 -29.87 13.42
C GLY A 232 17.48 -29.35 13.19
N GLU A 233 16.75 -28.97 14.23
CA GLU A 233 15.41 -28.38 14.10
C GLU A 233 15.47 -26.95 13.56
N ALA A 234 14.70 -26.67 12.51
CA ALA A 234 14.73 -25.41 11.77
C ALA A 234 13.46 -24.56 11.94
N TRP A 235 12.52 -24.96 12.79
CA TRP A 235 11.23 -24.29 12.96
C TRP A 235 11.37 -22.80 13.30
N LEU A 236 12.27 -22.47 14.23
CA LEU A 236 12.46 -21.09 14.70
C LEU A 236 13.10 -20.21 13.61
N SER A 237 14.09 -20.74 12.89
CA SER A 237 14.75 -20.00 11.80
C SER A 237 13.78 -19.76 10.63
N ARG A 238 12.93 -20.75 10.29
CA ARG A 238 11.84 -20.59 9.31
C ARG A 238 10.84 -19.52 9.74
N GLY A 239 10.34 -19.60 10.96
CA GLY A 239 9.36 -18.65 11.49
C GLY A 239 9.87 -17.20 11.49
N ILE A 240 11.10 -16.99 11.98
CA ILE A 240 11.76 -15.67 11.96
C ILE A 240 11.99 -15.21 10.51
N GLY A 241 12.52 -16.09 9.65
CA GLY A 241 12.82 -15.79 8.26
C GLY A 241 11.59 -15.35 7.46
N PHE A 242 10.49 -16.11 7.52
CA PHE A 242 9.25 -15.74 6.83
C PHE A 242 8.65 -14.46 7.38
N THR A 243 8.65 -14.27 8.70
CA THR A 243 8.14 -13.04 9.33
C THR A 243 8.92 -11.82 8.83
N ILE A 244 10.26 -11.89 8.80
CA ILE A 244 11.11 -10.80 8.31
C ILE A 244 10.86 -10.53 6.83
N ILE A 245 10.72 -11.56 5.99
CA ILE A 245 10.36 -11.38 4.57
C ILE A 245 9.01 -10.66 4.45
N GLY A 246 7.99 -11.09 5.20
CA GLY A 246 6.69 -10.43 5.23
C GLY A 246 6.81 -8.96 5.65
N LEU A 247 7.52 -8.67 6.74
CA LEU A 247 7.77 -7.30 7.21
C LEU A 247 8.45 -6.45 6.13
N MET A 248 9.45 -6.99 5.43
CA MET A 248 10.17 -6.28 4.37
C MET A 248 9.30 -6.03 3.14
N VAL A 249 8.51 -7.02 2.70
CA VAL A 249 7.55 -6.86 1.60
C VAL A 249 6.57 -5.73 1.90
N GLY A 250 5.90 -5.76 3.05
CA GLY A 250 4.94 -4.72 3.41
C GLY A 250 5.59 -3.34 3.60
N PHE A 251 6.79 -3.29 4.19
CA PHE A 251 7.55 -2.06 4.37
C PHE A 251 7.87 -1.41 3.02
N PHE A 252 8.44 -2.16 2.08
CA PHE A 252 8.81 -1.63 0.77
C PHE A 252 7.61 -1.29 -0.11
N VAL A 253 6.50 -2.03 -0.01
CA VAL A 253 5.22 -1.63 -0.66
C VAL A 253 4.78 -0.25 -0.14
N GLY A 254 4.78 -0.03 1.18
CA GLY A 254 4.42 1.27 1.73
C GLY A 254 5.41 2.39 1.43
N ILE A 255 6.71 2.11 1.38
CA ILE A 255 7.73 3.08 0.96
C ILE A 255 7.55 3.47 -0.51
N VAL A 256 7.32 2.51 -1.40
CA VAL A 256 7.08 2.79 -2.82
C VAL A 256 5.81 3.61 -2.98
N GLU A 257 4.71 3.27 -2.29
CA GLU A 257 3.48 4.08 -2.30
C GLU A 257 3.75 5.53 -1.86
N GLN A 258 4.51 5.70 -0.78
CA GLN A 258 4.88 7.03 -0.28
C GLN A 258 5.80 7.79 -1.24
N TRP A 259 6.66 7.09 -1.97
CA TRP A 259 7.60 7.68 -2.91
C TRP A 259 6.96 7.98 -4.27
N THR A 260 5.93 7.26 -4.69
CA THR A 260 5.28 7.49 -5.99
C THR A 260 4.03 8.38 -5.91
N LYS A 261 3.54 8.71 -4.70
CA LYS A 261 2.40 9.61 -4.55
C LYS A 261 2.70 11.02 -5.10
N THR A 262 1.74 11.57 -5.82
CA THR A 262 1.79 12.93 -6.37
C THR A 262 0.89 13.88 -5.60
N ALA A 263 -0.32 13.46 -5.26
CA ALA A 263 -1.28 14.23 -4.47
C ALA A 263 -1.97 13.34 -3.44
N TRP A 264 -2.30 13.92 -2.28
CA TRP A 264 -3.01 13.21 -1.21
C TRP A 264 -3.86 14.17 -0.39
N LEU A 265 -4.86 13.60 0.29
CA LEU A 265 -5.67 14.27 1.30
C LEU A 265 -5.22 13.82 2.69
N LEU A 266 -4.88 14.76 3.56
CA LEU A 266 -4.58 14.50 4.96
C LEU A 266 -5.79 14.83 5.82
N MET A 267 -6.37 13.84 6.51
CA MET A 267 -7.47 14.12 7.45
C MET A 267 -6.95 14.85 8.68
N LYS A 268 -7.35 16.10 8.86
CA LYS A 268 -7.01 16.93 10.01
C LYS A 268 -8.00 16.75 11.15
N ALA A 269 -9.30 16.71 10.83
CA ALA A 269 -10.38 16.46 11.78
C ALA A 269 -11.32 15.38 11.24
N GLY A 270 -11.77 14.50 12.12
CA GLY A 270 -12.64 13.36 11.80
C GLY A 270 -12.16 12.03 12.41
N PRO A 271 -12.91 10.93 12.21
CA PRO A 271 -12.62 9.64 12.83
C PRO A 271 -11.25 9.03 12.48
N LEU A 272 -10.70 9.39 11.32
CA LEU A 272 -9.41 8.90 10.82
C LEU A 272 -8.33 10.00 10.80
N ALA A 273 -8.44 11.02 11.66
CA ALA A 273 -7.49 12.12 11.65
C ALA A 273 -6.02 11.66 11.81
N GLY A 274 -5.14 12.20 10.97
CA GLY A 274 -3.77 11.75 10.75
C GLY A 274 -3.59 10.82 9.55
N LYS A 275 -4.65 10.18 9.04
CA LYS A 275 -4.58 9.33 7.85
C LYS A 275 -4.42 10.18 6.59
N GLN A 276 -3.55 9.70 5.71
CA GLN A 276 -3.40 10.21 4.34
C GLN A 276 -4.14 9.29 3.35
N PHE A 277 -4.88 9.90 2.42
CA PHE A 277 -5.55 9.24 1.31
C PHE A 277 -4.87 9.68 0.02
N VAL A 278 -4.13 8.76 -0.61
CA VAL A 278 -3.47 9.05 -1.89
C VAL A 278 -4.50 9.15 -3.00
N ILE A 279 -4.38 10.16 -3.86
CA ILE A 279 -5.26 10.28 -5.03
C ILE A 279 -4.71 9.38 -6.13
N PHE A 280 -5.38 8.24 -6.33
CA PHE A 280 -4.97 7.24 -7.33
C PHE A 280 -6.00 7.04 -8.46
N ARG A 281 -7.23 7.55 -8.30
CA ARG A 281 -8.35 7.45 -9.24
C ARG A 281 -8.77 8.82 -9.76
N ASN A 282 -9.42 8.82 -10.92
CA ASN A 282 -9.96 10.02 -11.54
C ASN A 282 -11.30 9.70 -12.26
N PRO A 283 -12.46 10.18 -11.76
CA PRO A 283 -12.62 10.94 -10.51
C PRO A 283 -12.42 10.07 -9.26
N MET A 284 -11.92 10.67 -8.18
CA MET A 284 -11.88 10.06 -6.85
C MET A 284 -13.13 10.46 -6.06
N VAL A 285 -13.86 9.49 -5.51
CA VAL A 285 -15.13 9.71 -4.81
C VAL A 285 -14.91 9.86 -3.30
N LEU A 286 -15.43 10.94 -2.71
CA LEU A 286 -15.48 11.19 -1.27
C LEU A 286 -16.93 11.07 -0.80
N GLY A 287 -17.18 10.30 0.26
CA GLY A 287 -18.55 10.19 0.82
C GLY A 287 -18.72 9.12 1.88
N SER A 288 -19.93 9.00 2.41
CA SER A 288 -20.30 8.05 3.47
C SER A 288 -20.70 6.66 2.97
N SER A 289 -20.56 6.40 1.68
CA SER A 289 -20.73 5.05 1.13
C SER A 289 -19.45 4.23 1.34
N PRO A 290 -19.52 2.97 1.78
CA PRO A 290 -18.38 2.05 1.75
C PRO A 290 -17.82 1.80 0.33
N LYS A 291 -18.54 2.21 -0.71
CA LYS A 291 -18.08 2.16 -2.11
C LYS A 291 -17.28 3.41 -2.54
N ALA A 292 -17.26 4.47 -1.73
CA ALA A 292 -16.44 5.65 -1.99
C ALA A 292 -14.95 5.32 -1.86
N ASP A 293 -14.10 6.01 -2.63
CA ASP A 293 -12.65 5.82 -2.58
C ASP A 293 -12.07 6.32 -1.25
N VAL A 294 -12.60 7.46 -0.78
CA VAL A 294 -12.39 7.98 0.58
C VAL A 294 -13.69 7.80 1.36
N TYR A 295 -13.73 6.75 2.19
CA TYR A 295 -14.89 6.43 3.02
C TYR A 295 -14.94 7.30 4.28
N LEU A 296 -15.89 8.23 4.32
CA LEU A 296 -16.12 9.18 5.40
C LEU A 296 -17.34 8.76 6.21
N PHE A 297 -17.11 8.00 7.29
CA PHE A 297 -18.18 7.41 8.11
C PHE A 297 -18.44 8.20 9.40
N LYS A 298 -19.54 7.89 10.09
CA LYS A 298 -19.98 8.53 11.35
C LYS A 298 -20.29 10.03 11.22
N ASP A 299 -20.69 10.46 10.04
CA ASP A 299 -21.16 11.81 9.80
C ASP A 299 -22.38 11.78 8.89
N GLU A 300 -23.53 12.19 9.43
CA GLU A 300 -24.81 12.17 8.71
C GLU A 300 -24.93 13.33 7.71
N ALA A 301 -24.12 14.38 7.87
CA ALA A 301 -24.03 15.50 6.93
C ALA A 301 -23.23 15.14 5.66
N ILE A 302 -22.64 13.94 5.60
CA ILE A 302 -21.89 13.47 4.45
C ILE A 302 -22.73 12.45 3.69
N GLU A 303 -23.11 12.78 2.46
CA GLU A 303 -23.85 11.91 1.56
C GLU A 303 -23.01 10.72 1.07
N PRO A 304 -23.66 9.63 0.61
CA PRO A 304 -22.97 8.46 0.06
C PRO A 304 -21.96 8.79 -1.04
N ARG A 305 -22.27 9.82 -1.86
CA ARG A 305 -21.38 10.43 -2.86
C ARG A 305 -21.49 11.95 -2.69
N HIS A 306 -20.66 12.53 -1.83
CA HIS A 306 -20.76 13.93 -1.44
C HIS A 306 -19.93 14.83 -2.36
N ALA A 307 -18.67 14.46 -2.63
CA ALA A 307 -17.78 15.22 -3.49
C ALA A 307 -16.92 14.32 -4.38
N LEU A 308 -16.46 14.86 -5.49
CA LEU A 308 -15.51 14.24 -6.40
C LEU A 308 -14.24 15.07 -6.48
N ILE A 309 -13.10 14.42 -6.63
CA ILE A 309 -11.85 15.07 -7.02
C ILE A 309 -11.45 14.60 -8.41
N HIS A 310 -11.28 15.54 -9.33
CA HIS A 310 -10.81 15.29 -10.69
C HIS A 310 -9.33 15.64 -10.82
N ASP A 311 -8.54 14.74 -11.40
CA ASP A 311 -7.18 15.03 -11.85
C ASP A 311 -7.23 15.51 -13.31
N ARG A 312 -6.97 16.80 -13.54
CA ARG A 312 -6.94 17.44 -14.87
C ARG A 312 -5.51 17.67 -15.34
N GLY A 313 -4.67 16.64 -15.26
CA GLY A 313 -3.28 16.68 -15.70
C GLY A 313 -2.39 17.38 -14.69
N GLY A 314 -2.51 17.02 -13.41
CA GLY A 314 -1.75 17.62 -12.30
C GLY A 314 -2.42 18.85 -11.67
N ARG A 315 -3.54 19.31 -12.23
CA ARG A 315 -4.45 20.27 -11.57
C ARG A 315 -5.62 19.51 -10.98
N PHE A 316 -5.78 19.59 -9.67
CA PHE A 316 -6.84 18.88 -8.96
C PHE A 316 -8.03 19.81 -8.76
N GLU A 317 -9.22 19.35 -9.10
CA GLU A 317 -10.46 20.11 -8.94
C GLU A 317 -11.42 19.32 -8.06
N ILE A 318 -11.97 19.94 -7.02
CA ILE A 318 -13.06 19.39 -6.24
C ILE A 318 -14.41 19.81 -6.83
N GLU A 319 -15.36 18.89 -6.90
CA GLU A 319 -16.73 19.09 -7.35
C GLU A 319 -17.70 18.57 -6.28
N ASP A 320 -18.60 19.43 -5.82
CA ASP A 320 -19.72 19.07 -4.95
C ASP A 320 -20.81 18.35 -5.75
N MET A 321 -21.33 17.25 -5.22
CA MET A 321 -22.36 16.44 -5.90
C MET A 321 -23.79 16.85 -5.50
N ASP A 322 -24.03 18.16 -5.40
CA ASP A 322 -25.28 18.73 -4.88
C ASP A 322 -25.63 18.20 -3.50
N SER A 323 -24.63 18.16 -2.61
CA SER A 323 -24.82 17.81 -1.22
C SER A 323 -25.68 18.85 -0.49
N ALA A 324 -26.43 18.41 0.52
CA ALA A 324 -27.30 19.26 1.30
C ALA A 324 -26.52 20.16 2.27
N ASP A 325 -25.44 19.66 2.87
CA ASP A 325 -24.56 20.45 3.77
C ASP A 325 -23.58 21.34 2.97
N GLY A 326 -23.29 20.95 1.72
CA GLY A 326 -22.32 21.61 0.85
C GLY A 326 -20.89 21.15 1.09
N THR A 327 -20.04 21.37 0.08
CA THR A 327 -18.59 21.24 0.18
C THR A 327 -17.95 22.62 0.39
N TYR A 328 -17.04 22.75 1.35
CA TYR A 328 -16.34 24.01 1.61
C TYR A 328 -14.84 23.85 1.39
N VAL A 329 -14.20 24.91 0.90
CA VAL A 329 -12.74 24.99 0.77
C VAL A 329 -12.29 26.29 1.42
N ASN A 330 -11.40 26.17 2.40
CA ASN A 330 -10.93 27.29 3.22
C ASN A 330 -12.08 28.12 3.81
N GLY A 331 -13.16 27.43 4.21
CA GLY A 331 -14.35 28.02 4.79
C GLY A 331 -15.38 28.53 3.78
N ILE A 332 -15.08 28.57 2.48
CA ILE A 332 -15.98 29.11 1.44
C ILE A 332 -16.75 27.95 0.78
N PRO A 333 -18.09 28.01 0.65
CA PRO A 333 -18.86 26.99 -0.04
C PRO A 333 -18.54 26.97 -1.53
N VAL A 334 -18.37 25.79 -2.11
CA VAL A 334 -18.02 25.65 -3.52
C VAL A 334 -18.83 24.57 -4.22
N LYS A 335 -19.17 24.83 -5.48
CA LYS A 335 -19.66 23.80 -6.41
C LYS A 335 -18.52 23.15 -7.17
N LYS A 336 -17.55 23.94 -7.64
CA LYS A 336 -16.30 23.48 -8.24
C LYS A 336 -15.16 24.41 -7.85
N GLN A 337 -13.99 23.85 -7.54
CA GLN A 337 -12.80 24.65 -7.27
C GLN A 337 -11.51 23.89 -7.57
N ILE A 338 -10.54 24.58 -8.19
CA ILE A 338 -9.17 24.09 -8.32
C ILE A 338 -8.48 24.17 -6.95
N LEU A 339 -7.99 23.04 -6.47
CA LEU A 339 -7.28 22.90 -5.21
C LEU A 339 -5.81 23.31 -5.35
N LYS A 340 -5.32 24.03 -4.33
CA LYS A 340 -3.92 24.38 -4.12
C LYS A 340 -3.39 23.64 -2.89
N ALA A 341 -2.10 23.32 -2.89
CA ALA A 341 -1.47 22.69 -1.74
C ALA A 341 -1.70 23.53 -0.47
N GLY A 342 -2.16 22.88 0.60
CA GLY A 342 -2.56 23.51 1.86
C GLY A 342 -4.04 23.83 1.98
N ASP A 343 -4.83 23.76 0.88
CA ASP A 343 -6.27 24.02 0.94
C ASP A 343 -6.96 23.02 1.86
N GLN A 344 -7.84 23.54 2.72
CA GLN A 344 -8.63 22.74 3.65
C GLN A 344 -10.05 22.55 3.12
N ILE A 345 -10.39 21.30 2.81
CA ILE A 345 -11.69 20.86 2.36
C ILE A 345 -12.50 20.41 3.57
N VAL A 346 -13.72 20.92 3.72
CA VAL A 346 -14.66 20.53 4.77
C VAL A 346 -15.89 19.88 4.15
N LEU A 347 -16.22 18.69 4.66
CA LEU A 347 -17.42 17.91 4.32
C LEU A 347 -18.06 17.50 5.66
N GLY A 348 -19.23 18.03 6.00
CA GLY A 348 -19.83 17.82 7.32
C GLY A 348 -18.91 18.31 8.45
N LYS A 349 -18.44 17.40 9.30
CA LYS A 349 -17.49 17.64 10.40
C LYS A 349 -16.07 17.20 10.05
N THR A 350 -15.87 16.60 8.88
CA THR A 350 -14.56 16.12 8.43
C THR A 350 -13.78 17.25 7.78
N VAL A 351 -12.51 17.40 8.15
CA VAL A 351 -11.58 18.33 7.51
C VAL A 351 -10.41 17.57 6.90
N LEU A 352 -10.21 17.79 5.61
CA LEU A 352 -9.14 17.23 4.81
C LEU A 352 -8.25 18.37 4.31
N GLU A 353 -6.94 18.25 4.44
CA GLU A 353 -5.99 19.16 3.80
C GLU A 353 -5.48 18.54 2.51
N PHE A 354 -5.59 19.26 1.40
CA PHE A 354 -5.03 18.85 0.13
C PHE A 354 -3.53 19.13 0.10
N ALA A 355 -2.74 18.14 -0.31
CA ALA A 355 -1.31 18.28 -0.44
C ALA A 355 -0.83 17.71 -1.78
N LEU A 356 0.16 18.38 -2.35
CA LEU A 356 0.83 18.02 -3.59
C LEU A 356 2.31 17.78 -3.27
N ARG A 357 2.92 16.81 -3.93
CA ARG A 357 4.37 16.64 -3.89
C ARG A 357 5.00 17.84 -4.62
N GLU A 358 5.88 18.57 -3.93
CA GLU A 358 6.69 19.61 -4.57
C GLU A 358 7.53 18.98 -5.70
N ALA A 359 7.47 19.61 -6.87
CA ALA A 359 8.05 19.12 -8.12
C ALA A 359 9.58 19.21 -8.14
#